data_AF-A0A7Y5SN32-F1
#
_entry.id   AF-A0A7Y5SN32-F1
#
_cell.length_a   1.000
_cell.length_b   1.000
_cell.length_c   1.000
_cell.angle_alpha   90.00
_cell.angle_beta   90.00
_cell.angle_gamma   90.00
#
_symmetry.space_group_name_H-M   'P 1'
#
loop_
_entity.id
_entity.type
_entity.pdbx_description
1 polymer ?
#
loop_
_entity_poly.entity_id
_entity_poly.type
_entity_poly.pdbx_seq_one_letter_code
_entity_poly.pdbx_strand_id
1 'polypeptide(L)'
;MTTWRRLWRDERGELTALGVLLIYTVLALGAIVGLVALRNQIVQELGDLAVALRNLDQSFSVVIGGTTYEYDDDETGSLLDEPNEPPAGIDLGVPPADTNDNPGEDGGP
;
A
#
# COMPACT_ATOMS: atom_id res chain seq x y z
N MET A 1 1.22 14.78 42.11
CA MET A 1 1.44 14.03 40.84
C MET A 1 1.20 12.52 41.03
N THR A 2 0.01 12.09 41.46
CA THR A 2 -0.24 10.67 41.79
C THR A 2 -1.66 10.19 41.49
N THR A 3 -2.51 11.03 40.87
CA THR A 3 -3.89 10.68 40.51
C THR A 3 -3.93 9.49 39.54
N TRP A 4 -3.02 9.47 38.56
CA TRP A 4 -2.92 8.37 37.59
C TRP A 4 -2.56 7.03 38.22
N ARG A 5 -1.62 7.04 39.18
CA ARG A 5 -1.20 5.84 39.92
C ARG A 5 -2.24 5.36 40.92
N ARG A 6 -3.12 6.26 41.40
CA ARG A 6 -4.22 5.92 42.31
C ARG A 6 -5.37 5.23 41.57
N LEU A 7 -5.73 5.73 40.38
CA LEU A 7 -6.74 5.08 39.52
C LEU A 7 -6.32 3.68 39.09
N TRP A 8 -5.03 3.47 38.82
CA TRP A 8 -4.48 2.17 38.42
C TRP A 8 -4.37 1.13 39.55
N ARG A 9 -4.52 1.54 40.81
CA ARG A 9 -4.40 0.69 42.02
C ARG A 9 -5.69 0.74 42.85
N ASP A 10 -6.81 1.05 42.21
CA ASP A 10 -8.09 1.10 42.91
C ASP A 10 -8.80 -0.25 42.74
N GLU A 11 -8.52 -1.18 43.66
CA GLU A 11 -9.23 -2.46 43.75
C GLU A 11 -10.59 -2.36 44.47
N ARG A 12 -11.06 -1.14 44.81
CA ARG A 12 -12.33 -0.92 45.53
C ARG A 12 -13.56 -0.81 44.63
N GLY A 13 -13.38 -0.78 43.31
CA GLY A 13 -14.46 -1.02 42.37
C GLY A 13 -14.65 -2.53 42.25
N GLU A 14 -15.86 -3.04 42.49
CA GLU A 14 -16.19 -4.40 42.12
C GLU A 14 -15.92 -4.56 40.62
N LEU A 15 -14.79 -5.18 40.24
CA LEU A 15 -14.51 -5.56 38.86
C LEU A 15 -15.49 -6.67 38.49
N THR A 16 -16.73 -6.31 38.19
CA THR A 16 -17.62 -7.23 37.51
C THR A 16 -16.94 -7.59 36.20
N ALA A 17 -16.87 -8.89 35.86
CA ALA A 17 -16.21 -9.38 34.64
C ALA A 17 -16.69 -8.61 33.38
N LEU A 18 -17.94 -8.14 33.40
CA LEU A 18 -18.55 -7.32 32.36
C LEU A 18 -17.89 -5.94 32.17
N GLY A 19 -17.48 -5.26 33.25
CA GLY A 19 -16.89 -3.93 33.18
C GLY A 19 -15.49 -3.94 32.57
N VAL A 20 -14.69 -4.94 32.94
CA VAL A 20 -13.36 -5.16 32.33
C VAL A 20 -13.53 -5.56 30.88
N LEU A 21 -14.47 -6.46 30.57
CA LEU A 21 -14.74 -6.89 29.20
C LEU A 21 -15.14 -5.71 28.30
N LEU A 22 -16.01 -4.82 28.78
CA LEU A 22 -16.41 -3.61 28.05
C LEU A 22 -15.21 -2.70 27.73
N ILE A 23 -14.31 -2.49 28.70
CA ILE A 23 -13.11 -1.68 28.49
C ILE A 23 -12.20 -2.33 27.44
N TYR A 24 -11.95 -3.64 27.56
CA TYR A 24 -11.11 -4.38 26.61
C TYR A 24 -11.68 -4.37 25.19
N THR A 25 -12.99 -4.51 25.02
CA THR A 25 -13.60 -4.50 23.68
C THR A 25 -13.53 -3.13 23.03
N VAL A 26 -13.78 -2.05 23.77
CA VAL A 26 -13.62 -0.67 23.26
C VAL A 26 -12.17 -0.40 22.88
N LEU A 27 -11.21 -0.85 23.70
CA LEU A 27 -9.78 -0.75 23.38
C LEU A 27 -9.42 -1.55 22.13
N ALA A 28 -9.92 -2.78 22.00
CA ALA A 28 -9.66 -3.63 20.83
C ALA A 28 -10.22 -3.01 19.54
N LEU A 29 -11.45 -2.47 19.58
CA LEU A 29 -12.05 -1.78 18.44
C LEU A 29 -11.23 -0.54 18.03
N GLY A 30 -10.82 0.27 19.01
CA GLY A 30 -9.96 1.44 18.76
C GLY A 30 -8.61 1.05 18.17
N ALA A 31 -7.99 -0.02 18.68
CA ALA A 31 -6.72 -0.52 18.17
C ALA A 31 -6.82 -1.03 16.73
N ILE A 32 -7.89 -1.76 16.39
CA ILE A 32 -8.11 -2.27 15.03
C ILE A 32 -8.27 -1.11 14.05
N VAL A 33 -9.17 -0.15 14.34
CA VAL A 33 -9.40 0.99 13.45
C VAL A 33 -8.14 1.86 13.34
N GLY A 34 -7.43 2.08 14.45
CA GLY A 34 -6.16 2.82 14.46
C GLY A 34 -5.07 2.13 13.62
N LEU A 35 -4.95 0.81 13.71
CA LEU A 35 -3.98 0.04 12.92
C LEU A 35 -4.34 0.04 11.42
N VAL A 36 -5.63 -0.04 11.08
CA VAL A 36 -6.09 0.07 9.69
C VAL A 36 -5.77 1.45 9.12
N ALA A 37 -5.99 2.52 9.88
CA ALA A 37 -5.65 3.88 9.46
C ALA A 37 -4.14 4.04 9.23
N LEU A 38 -3.32 3.55 10.16
CA LEU A 38 -1.86 3.55 10.03
C LEU A 38 -1.40 2.77 8.78
N ARG A 39 -1.94 1.58 8.56
CA ARG A 39 -1.65 0.77 7.37
C ARG A 39 -1.97 1.52 6.09
N ASN A 40 -3.14 2.15 6.02
CA ASN A 40 -3.56 2.88 4.82
C ASN A 40 -2.62 4.06 4.52
N GLN A 41 -2.20 4.81 5.55
CA GLN A 41 -1.22 5.88 5.38
C GLN A 41 0.13 5.35 4.87
N ILE A 42 0.65 4.27 5.47
CA ILE A 42 1.92 3.67 5.00
C ILE A 42 1.81 3.23 3.55
N VAL A 43 0.70 2.60 3.14
CA VAL A 43 0.52 2.16 1.75
C VAL A 43 0.45 3.33 0.78
N GLN A 44 -0.21 4.43 1.16
CA GLN A 44 -0.25 5.64 0.33
C GLN A 44 1.15 6.24 0.15
N GLU A 45 1.91 6.42 1.23
CA GLU A 45 3.27 6.96 1.16
C GLU A 45 4.23 6.05 0.36
N LEU A 46 4.05 4.72 0.44
CA LEU A 46 4.81 3.78 -0.38
C LEU A 46 4.39 3.81 -1.86
N GLY A 47 3.13 4.10 -2.15
CA GLY A 47 2.64 4.37 -3.51
C GLY A 47 3.30 5.63 -4.08
N ASP A 48 3.28 6.72 -3.33
CA ASP A 48 3.92 7.98 -3.71
C ASP A 48 5.43 7.82 -3.90
N LEU A 49 6.11 7.05 -3.03
CA LEU A 49 7.52 6.70 -3.19
C LEU A 49 7.79 5.92 -4.47
N ALA A 50 6.95 4.93 -4.78
CA ALA A 50 7.12 4.09 -5.96
C ALA A 50 6.92 4.88 -7.26
N VAL A 51 5.94 5.79 -7.29
CA VAL A 51 5.75 6.76 -8.38
C VAL A 51 6.98 7.67 -8.51
N ALA A 52 7.49 8.21 -7.40
CA ALA A 52 8.68 9.05 -7.42
C ALA A 52 9.92 8.31 -7.96
N LEU A 53 10.08 7.03 -7.62
CA LEU A 53 11.15 6.19 -8.16
C LEU A 53 10.98 5.91 -9.66
N ARG A 54 9.76 5.69 -10.14
CA ARG A 54 9.48 5.50 -11.57
C ARG A 54 9.73 6.77 -12.39
N ASN A 55 9.51 7.95 -11.80
CA ASN A 55 9.82 9.24 -12.43
C ASN A 55 11.31 9.55 -12.52
N LEU A 56 12.20 8.68 -12.03
CA LEU A 56 13.63 8.83 -12.27
C LEU A 56 13.92 8.42 -13.72
N ASP A 57 14.63 9.28 -14.44
CA ASP A 57 15.11 8.97 -15.78
C ASP A 57 16.16 7.84 -15.71
N GLN A 58 15.78 6.63 -16.14
CA GLN A 58 16.67 5.46 -16.21
C GLN A 58 17.20 5.22 -17.63
N SER A 59 17.16 6.24 -18.49
CA SER A 59 17.65 6.14 -19.87
C SER A 59 19.18 6.01 -19.91
N PHE A 60 19.69 5.19 -20.84
CA PHE A 60 21.13 5.06 -21.05
C PHE A 60 21.45 4.93 -22.54
N SER A 61 22.63 5.43 -22.94
CA SER A 61 23.19 5.22 -24.28
C SER A 61 24.70 4.96 -24.16
N VAL A 62 25.16 3.85 -24.74
CA VAL A 62 26.57 3.44 -24.70
C VAL A 62 27.00 2.90 -26.07
N VAL A 63 28.24 3.20 -26.47
CA VAL A 63 28.83 2.74 -27.73
C VAL A 63 29.97 1.77 -27.44
N ILE A 64 29.86 0.53 -27.96
CA ILE A 64 30.89 -0.50 -27.83
C ILE A 64 31.18 -1.08 -29.23
N GLY A 65 32.43 -1.00 -29.67
CA GLY A 65 32.85 -1.58 -30.96
C GLY A 65 32.20 -0.95 -32.20
N GLY A 66 31.66 0.26 -32.08
CA GLY A 66 30.92 0.95 -33.16
C GLY A 66 29.42 0.66 -33.18
N THR A 67 28.93 -0.20 -32.29
CA THR A 67 27.51 -0.47 -32.09
C THR A 67 26.98 0.35 -30.91
N THR A 68 25.85 1.02 -31.11
CA THR A 68 25.13 1.76 -30.05
C THR A 68 24.13 0.85 -29.35
N TYR A 69 24.13 0.88 -28.02
CA TYR A 69 23.15 0.27 -27.15
C TYR A 69 22.46 1.39 -26.38
N GLU A 70 21.14 1.50 -26.54
CA GLU A 70 20.36 2.60 -25.98
C GLU A 70 19.02 2.09 -25.44
N TYR A 71 18.57 2.69 -24.35
CA TYR A 71 17.27 2.50 -23.73
C TYR A 71 16.74 3.88 -23.32
N ASP A 72 15.50 4.16 -23.70
CA ASP A 72 14.79 5.42 -23.44
C ASP A 72 13.59 5.10 -22.54
N ASP A 73 13.51 5.74 -21.37
CA ASP A 73 12.58 5.42 -20.29
C ASP A 73 11.34 6.36 -20.25
N ASP A 74 10.94 6.88 -21.41
CA ASP A 74 9.87 7.88 -21.53
C ASP A 74 8.46 7.23 -21.46
N GLU A 75 7.87 7.15 -20.26
CA GLU A 75 6.46 6.76 -20.05
C GLU A 75 5.52 7.98 -19.98
N THR A 76 4.70 8.19 -21.02
CA THR A 76 3.73 9.29 -21.14
C THR A 76 2.42 9.09 -20.33
N GLY A 77 2.48 8.56 -19.12
CA GLY A 77 1.33 8.31 -18.24
C GLY A 77 1.24 9.30 -17.07
N SER A 78 0.08 9.89 -16.81
CA SER A 78 -0.14 10.72 -15.61
C SER A 78 -0.08 9.85 -14.36
N LEU A 79 0.86 10.12 -13.46
CA LEU A 79 1.09 9.36 -12.23
C LEU A 79 0.56 10.04 -10.97
N LEU A 80 -0.33 11.02 -11.12
CA LEU A 80 -0.93 11.72 -9.98
C LEU A 80 -2.17 10.98 -9.48
N ASP A 81 -2.18 10.65 -8.19
CA ASP A 81 -3.36 10.09 -7.52
C ASP A 81 -4.37 11.17 -7.14
N GLU A 82 -5.65 10.92 -7.45
CA GLU A 82 -6.75 11.68 -6.84
C GLU A 82 -7.05 11.17 -5.42
N PRO A 83 -7.49 12.05 -4.49
CA PRO A 83 -7.81 11.64 -3.13
C PRO A 83 -8.85 10.51 -3.09
N ASN A 84 -8.53 9.41 -2.38
CA ASN A 84 -9.31 8.17 -2.24
C ASN A 84 -9.27 7.18 -3.42
N GLU A 85 -8.38 7.35 -4.39
CA GLU A 85 -8.16 6.36 -5.44
C GLU A 85 -6.99 5.41 -5.12
N PRO A 86 -6.97 4.19 -5.69
CA PRO A 86 -5.83 3.29 -5.58
C PRO A 86 -4.60 3.89 -6.30
N PRO A 87 -3.37 3.57 -5.85
CA PRO A 87 -2.17 4.20 -6.39
C PRO A 87 -1.96 4.08 -7.90
N ALA A 88 -1.73 5.22 -8.55
CA ALA A 88 -1.59 5.36 -9.99
C ALA A 88 -0.33 4.64 -10.48
N GLY A 89 -0.54 3.69 -11.39
CA GLY A 89 0.53 2.92 -12.01
C GLY A 89 1.14 1.82 -11.14
N ILE A 90 0.41 1.32 -10.14
CA ILE A 90 0.68 -0.01 -9.53
C ILE A 90 -0.61 -0.84 -9.57
N ASP A 91 -0.80 -1.59 -10.65
CA ASP A 91 -1.88 -2.58 -10.72
C ASP A 91 -1.37 -3.94 -10.21
N LEU A 92 -1.78 -4.32 -9.00
CA LEU A 92 -1.56 -5.66 -8.44
C LEU A 92 -2.74 -6.61 -8.76
N GLY A 93 -3.75 -6.12 -9.46
CA GLY A 93 -4.75 -6.97 -10.08
C GLY A 93 -4.07 -7.80 -11.14
N VAL A 94 -3.82 -9.08 -10.87
CA VAL A 94 -3.64 -10.03 -11.96
C VAL A 94 -5.00 -10.06 -12.67
N PRO A 95 -5.12 -9.54 -13.92
CA PRO A 95 -6.34 -9.79 -14.68
C PRO A 95 -6.53 -11.31 -14.70
N PRO A 96 -7.76 -11.82 -14.47
CA PRO A 96 -7.99 -13.25 -14.56
C PRO A 96 -7.38 -13.71 -15.88
N ALA A 97 -6.50 -14.72 -15.81
CA ALA A 97 -5.81 -15.23 -16.98
C ALA A 97 -6.84 -15.33 -18.11
N ASP A 98 -6.58 -14.65 -19.23
CA ASP A 98 -7.41 -14.86 -20.40
C ASP A 98 -7.24 -16.32 -20.76
N THR A 99 -8.20 -17.15 -20.40
CA THR A 99 -8.24 -18.56 -20.79
C THR A 99 -8.49 -18.71 -22.30
N ASN A 100 -8.47 -17.61 -23.06
CA ASN A 100 -8.78 -17.56 -24.48
C ASN A 100 -7.60 -17.05 -25.33
N ASP A 101 -6.36 -17.05 -24.82
CA ASP A 101 -5.18 -17.24 -25.69
C ASP A 101 -5.24 -18.67 -26.24
N ASN A 102 -6.19 -18.89 -27.15
CA ASN A 102 -6.39 -20.13 -27.86
C ASN A 102 -5.17 -20.25 -28.80
N PRO A 103 -4.26 -21.20 -28.58
CA PRO A 103 -3.08 -21.33 -29.41
C PRO A 103 -3.52 -21.94 -30.75
N GLY A 104 -3.96 -21.11 -31.70
CA GLY A 104 -4.54 -21.62 -32.94
C GLY A 104 -4.91 -20.62 -34.02
N GLU A 105 -4.90 -19.30 -33.79
CA GLU A 105 -5.03 -18.35 -34.90
C GLU A 105 -3.67 -18.08 -35.54
N ASP A 106 -3.19 -19.15 -36.19
CA ASP A 106 -2.39 -19.11 -37.42
C ASP A 106 -3.05 -18.12 -38.39
N GLY A 107 -2.58 -16.88 -38.34
CA GLY A 107 -2.80 -15.90 -39.38
C GLY A 107 -1.92 -16.25 -40.58
N GLY A 108 -2.51 -16.91 -41.57
CA GLY A 108 -2.02 -16.91 -42.94
C GLY A 108 -3.18 -16.90 -43.93
N PRO A 109 -2.94 -16.59 -45.22
CA PRO A 109 -1.83 -15.83 -45.81
C PRO A 109 -2.06 -14.30 -45.86
#